data_AF-A0A9W6LD66-F1
#
_entry.id   AF-A0A9W6LD66-F1
#
_cell.length_a   1.000
_cell.length_b   1.000
_cell.length_c   1.000
_cell.angle_alpha   90.00
_cell.angle_beta   90.00
_cell.angle_gamma   90.00
#
_symmetry.space_group_name_H-M   'P 1'
#
loop_
_entity.id
_entity.type
_entity.pdbx_description
1 polymer ?
#
loop_
_entity_poly.entity_id
_entity_poly.type
_entity_poly.pdbx_seq_one_letter_code
_entity_poly.pdbx_strand_id
1 'polypeptide(L)' 'MSVRARINGREFTLSWEEFEKALHRNNIVGGEFEVLAIYAGGRPC' A
#
# COMPACT_ATOMS: atom_id res chain seq x y z
N MET A 1 -10.71 -1.41 4.15
CA MET A 1 -9.38 -1.06 4.68
C MET A 1 -8.57 -0.51 3.52
N SER A 2 -7.95 0.66 3.68
CA SER A 2 -7.09 1.26 2.66
C SER A 2 -5.69 1.46 3.19
N VAL A 3 -4.71 1.40 2.30
CA VAL A 3 -3.29 1.56 2.62
C VAL A 3 -2.76 2.73 1.81
N ARG A 4 -2.09 3.66 2.49
CA ARG A 4 -1.28 4.67 1.83
C ARG A 4 0.15 4.15 1.77
N ALA A 5 0.69 4.03 0.56
CA ALA A 5 2.02 3.51 0.31
C ALA A 5 2.77 4.42 -0.68
N ARG A 6 4.09 4.46 -0.57
CA ARG A 6 4.99 5.09 -1.53
C ARG A 6 5.69 4.01 -2.33
N ILE A 7 5.52 4.06 -3.64
CA ILE A 7 6.03 3.09 -4.60
C ILE A 7 6.89 3.84 -5.61
N ASN A 8 8.19 3.52 -5.68
CA ASN A 8 9.17 4.20 -6.54
C ASN A 8 9.10 5.73 -6.46
N GLY A 9 9.03 6.28 -5.24
CA GLY A 9 8.95 7.72 -4.98
C GLY A 9 7.57 8.36 -5.21
N ARG A 10 6.55 7.63 -5.64
CA ARG A 10 5.18 8.14 -5.83
C ARG A 10 4.24 7.60 -4.76
N GLU A 11 3.38 8.46 -4.23
CA GLU A 11 2.39 8.09 -3.22
C GLU A 11 1.08 7.62 -3.85
N PHE A 12 0.56 6.54 -3.32
CA PHE A 12 -0.70 5.93 -3.71
C PHE A 12 -1.54 5.64 -2.47
N THR A 13 -2.85 5.84 -2.61
CA THR A 13 -3.84 5.31 -1.68
C THR A 13 -4.54 4.17 -2.39
N LEU A 14 -4.34 2.96 -1.88
CA LEU A 14 -4.83 1.72 -2.47
C LEU A 14 -5.83 1.06 -1.52
N SER A 15 -6.77 0.30 -2.05
CA SER A 15 -7.44 -0.72 -1.24
C SER A 15 -6.43 -1.79 -0.79
N TRP A 16 -6.77 -2.56 0.24
CA TRP A 16 -5.91 -3.67 0.69
C TRP A 16 -5.60 -4.67 -0.43
N GLU A 17 -6.59 -5.03 -1.25
CA GLU A 17 -6.40 -5.97 -2.37
C GLU A 17 -5.48 -5.39 -3.46
N GLU A 18 -5.62 -4.11 -3.78
CA GLU A 18 -4.74 -3.43 -4.74
C GLU A 18 -3.31 -3.33 -4.20
N PHE A 19 -3.17 -3.09 -2.89
CA PHE A 19 -1.90 -3.07 -2.19
C PHE A 19 -1.18 -4.42 -2.29
N GLU A 20 -1.85 -5.55 -2.05
CA GLU A 20 -1.25 -6.88 -2.16
C GLU A 20 -0.76 -7.17 -3.58
N LYS A 21 -1.56 -6.80 -4.61
CA LYS A 21 -1.16 -6.94 -6.01
C LYS A 21 0.05 -6.07 -6.35
N ALA A 22 0.08 -4.83 -5.87
CA ALA A 22 1.17 -3.90 -6.09
C ALA A 22 2.46 -4.40 -5.41
N LEU A 23 2.37 -4.89 -4.18
CA LEU A 23 3.49 -5.47 -3.43
C LEU A 23 4.07 -6.69 -4.15
N HIS A 24 3.23 -7.62 -4.59
CA HIS A 24 3.67 -8.81 -5.30
C HIS A 24 4.38 -8.47 -6.62
N ARG A 25 3.85 -7.52 -7.39
CA ARG A 25 4.50 -7.04 -8.63
C ARG A 25 5.81 -6.31 -8.36
N ASN A 26 5.87 -5.48 -7.33
CA ASN A 26 7.05 -4.68 -7.03
C ASN A 26 8.22 -5.55 -6.54
N ASN A 27 7.94 -6.60 -5.76
CA ASN A 27 8.93 -7.59 -5.32
C ASN A 27 9.59 -8.34 -6.50
N ILE A 28 8.88 -8.49 -7.63
CA ILE A 28 9.42 -9.10 -8.86
C ILE A 28 10.33 -8.12 -9.63
N VAL A 29 10.02 -6.83 -9.56
CA VAL A 29 10.72 -5.78 -10.34
C VAL A 29 11.90 -5.17 -9.56
N GLY A 30 12.01 -5.44 -8.25
CA GLY A 30 13.08 -4.91 -7.39
C GLY A 30 12.96 -3.41 -7.14
N GLY A 31 11.74 -2.87 -7.11
CA GLY A 31 11.48 -1.46 -6.86
C GLY A 31 11.48 -1.07 -5.38
N GLU A 32 11.46 0.23 -5.10
CA GLU A 32 11.33 0.76 -3.74
C GLU A 32 9.86 0.78 -3.33
N PHE A 33 9.60 0.30 -2.10
CA PHE A 33 8.25 0.18 -1.57
C PHE A 33 8.22 0.51 -0.08
N GLU A 34 7.36 1.44 0.31
CA GLU A 34 7.21 1.93 1.68
C GLU A 34 5.72 2.05 2.04
N VAL A 35 5.32 1.54 3.21
CA VAL A 35 3.95 1.70 3.73
C VAL A 35 3.92 2.91 4.66
N LEU A 36 3.10 3.90 4.33
CA LEU A 36 2.99 5.15 5.10
C LEU A 36 1.90 5.09 6.17
N ALA A 37 0.72 4.53 5.84
CA ALA A 37 -0.38 4.42 6.78
C ALA A 37 -1.35 3.29 6.39
N ILE A 38 -1.96 2.64 7.38
CA ILE A 38 -3.02 1.66 7.19
C ILE A 38 -4.30 2.20 7.84
N TYR A 39 -5.31 2.43 7.03
CA TYR A 39 -6.63 2.86 7.47
C TYR A 39 -7.55 1.63 7.54
N ALA A 40 -7.55 1.00 8.72
CA ALA A 40 -8.56 0.01 9.08
C ALA A 40 -9.88 0.75 9.32
N GLY A 41 -10.94 0.36 8.62
CA GLY A 41 -12.27 0.89 8.86
C GLY A 41 -12.82 0.35 10.17
N GLY A 42 -12.37 0.92 11.28
CA GLY A 42 -12.90 0.68 12.61
C GLY A 42 -12.99 2.02 13.31
N ARG A 43 -14.22 2.50 13.54
CA ARG A 43 -14.43 3.54 14.56
C ARG A 43 -13.83 3.00 15.86
N PRO A 44 -12.91 3.70 16.53
CA PRO A 44 -12.70 3.43 17.95
C PRO A 44 -14.03 3.80 18.62
N CYS A 45 -14.70 2.81 19.21
CA CYS A 45 -15.87 3.02 20.05
C CYS A 45 -15.47 3.73 21.35
#